data_AF-A0A9X4H6Y9-F1
#
_entry.id   AF-A0A9X4H6Y9-F1
#
_cell.length_a   1.000
_cell.length_b   1.000
_cell.length_c   1.000
_cell.angle_alpha   90.00
_cell.angle_beta   90.00
_cell.angle_gamma   90.00
#
_symmetry.space_group_name_H-M   'P 1'
#
loop_
_entity.id
_entity.type
_entity.pdbx_description
1 polymer ?
#
loop_
_entity_poly.entity_id
_entity_poly.type
_entity_poly.pdbx_seq_one_letter_code
_entity_poly.pdbx_strand_id
1 'polypeptide(L)'
;MGYINPLLRLPAGKALLTLPAADRARIERVLRELRAQADAEAEIAWRRRKAPMAAYWRAVSTYARHLAHAVSTPRPARRGAGLEAMRGGAMVKAPPARDTR
;
A
#
# COMPACT_ATOMS: atom_id res chain seq x y z
N MET A 1 10.66 -13.44 -14.54
CA MET A 1 10.40 -12.00 -14.72
C MET A 1 9.34 -11.58 -13.72
N GLY A 2 9.66 -10.73 -12.75
CA GLY A 2 8.72 -10.33 -11.69
C GLY A 2 7.54 -9.52 -12.25
N TYR A 3 6.36 -9.66 -11.65
CA TYR A 3 5.18 -8.87 -12.00
C TYR A 3 5.47 -7.38 -11.79
N ILE A 4 5.61 -6.62 -12.87
CA ILE A 4 5.81 -5.17 -12.82
C ILE A 4 4.44 -4.53 -12.57
N ASN A 5 4.28 -3.90 -11.40
CA ASN A 5 3.09 -3.13 -11.09
C ASN A 5 3.26 -1.67 -11.54
N PRO A 6 2.55 -1.20 -12.58
CA PRO A 6 2.74 0.15 -13.10
C PRO A 6 2.39 1.23 -12.08
N LEU A 7 1.47 0.97 -11.15
CA LEU A 7 1.08 1.94 -10.12
C LEU A 7 2.22 2.26 -9.15
N LEU A 8 3.05 1.27 -8.81
CA LEU A 8 4.19 1.49 -7.91
C LEU A 8 5.34 2.27 -8.57
N ARG A 9 5.28 2.50 -9.89
CA ARG A 9 6.19 3.42 -10.59
C ARG A 9 5.77 4.88 -10.46
N LEU A 10 4.51 5.15 -10.10
CA LEU A 10 3.96 6.50 -9.97
C LEU A 10 4.06 7.00 -8.52
N PRO A 11 4.37 8.30 -8.28
CA PRO A 11 4.45 8.86 -6.93
C PRO A 11 3.17 8.63 -6.10
N ALA A 12 1.99 8.86 -6.68
CA ALA A 12 0.71 8.64 -6.01
C ALA A 12 0.49 7.17 -5.63
N GLY A 13 0.90 6.22 -6.47
CA GLY A 13 0.78 4.79 -6.14
C GLY A 13 1.73 4.34 -5.03
N LYS A 14 2.89 4.99 -4.88
CA LYS A 14 3.81 4.73 -3.74
C LYS A 14 3.22 5.17 -2.40
N ALA A 15 2.33 6.17 -2.37
CA ALA A 15 1.66 6.61 -1.14
C ALA A 15 0.78 5.51 -0.53
N LEU A 16 0.29 4.55 -1.31
CA LEU A 16 -0.45 3.40 -0.80
C LEU A 16 0.40 2.52 0.15
N LEU A 17 1.73 2.50 -0.04
CA LEU A 17 2.65 1.73 0.79
C LEU A 17 2.84 2.34 2.19
N THR A 18 2.46 3.60 2.39
CA THR A 18 2.60 4.29 3.69
C THR A 18 1.36 4.13 4.57
N LEU A 19 0.26 3.59 4.03
CA LEU A 19 -0.94 3.31 4.80
C LEU A 19 -0.68 2.27 5.91
N PRO A 20 -1.38 2.35 7.06
CA PRO A 20 -1.35 1.31 8.09
C PRO A 20 -1.65 -0.08 7.52
N ALA A 21 -1.04 -1.12 8.10
CA ALA A 21 -1.17 -2.48 7.59
C ALA A 21 -2.63 -2.98 7.59
N ALA A 22 -3.41 -2.61 8.61
CA ALA A 22 -4.83 -2.94 8.70
C ALA A 22 -5.65 -2.31 7.56
N ASP A 23 -5.37 -1.06 7.20
CA ASP A 23 -6.08 -0.37 6.12
C ASP A 23 -5.74 -0.96 4.77
N ARG A 24 -4.46 -1.27 4.53
CA ARG A 24 -4.02 -1.97 3.32
C ARG A 24 -4.72 -3.31 3.16
N ALA A 25 -4.85 -4.09 4.24
CA ALA A 25 -5.54 -5.39 4.21
C ALA A 25 -7.04 -5.25 3.90
N ARG A 26 -7.71 -4.24 4.47
CA ARG A 26 -9.13 -3.95 4.18
C ARG A 26 -9.33 -3.58 2.71
N ILE A 27 -8.48 -2.70 2.19
CA ILE A 27 -8.51 -2.25 0.79
C ILE A 27 -8.19 -3.42 -0.15
N GLU A 28 -7.18 -4.23 0.16
CA GLU A 28 -6.78 -5.40 -0.63
C GLU A 28 -7.97 -6.36 -0.83
N ARG A 29 -8.69 -6.67 0.25
CA ARG A 29 -9.86 -7.56 0.20
C ARG A 29 -10.91 -7.05 -0.77
N VAL A 30 -11.31 -5.78 -0.63
CA VAL A 30 -12.31 -5.15 -1.52
C VAL A 30 -11.84 -5.17 -2.97
N LEU A 31 -10.57 -4.86 -3.24
CA LEU A 31 -10.03 -4.86 -4.61
C LEU A 31 -10.01 -6.26 -5.23
N ARG A 32 -9.76 -7.30 -4.45
CA ARG A 32 -9.83 -8.69 -4.92
C ARG A 32 -11.26 -9.10 -5.27
N GLU A 33 -12.24 -8.69 -4.48
CA GLU A 33 -13.66 -8.92 -4.75
C GLU A 33 -14.11 -8.15 -6.01
N LEU A 34 -13.76 -6.86 -6.12
CA LEU A 34 -14.06 -6.04 -7.30
C LEU A 34 -13.45 -6.62 -8.57
N ARG A 35 -12.22 -7.14 -8.51
CA ARG A 35 -11.59 -7.82 -9.64
C ARG A 35 -12.45 -9.00 -10.11
N ALA A 36 -12.87 -9.87 -9.19
CA ALA A 36 -13.64 -11.06 -9.54
C ALA A 36 -15.01 -10.68 -10.13
N GLN A 37 -15.70 -9.72 -9.54
CA GLN A 37 -16.99 -9.23 -10.03
C GLN A 37 -16.86 -8.57 -11.42
N ALA A 38 -15.86 -7.71 -11.61
CA ALA A 38 -15.62 -7.06 -12.90
C ALA A 38 -15.20 -8.07 -13.99
N ASP A 39 -14.41 -9.10 -13.66
CA ASP A 39 -14.11 -10.18 -14.60
C ASP A 39 -15.39 -10.91 -15.04
N ALA A 40 -16.30 -11.21 -14.10
CA ALA A 40 -17.58 -11.85 -14.42
C ALA A 40 -18.46 -10.97 -15.34
N GLU A 41 -18.56 -9.67 -15.05
CA GLU A 41 -19.28 -8.71 -15.89
C GLU A 41 -18.67 -8.56 -17.29
N ALA A 42 -17.34 -8.62 -17.41
CA ALA A 42 -16.66 -8.63 -18.70
C ALA A 42 -17.07 -9.87 -19.52
N GLU A 43 -17.08 -11.06 -18.91
CA GLU A 43 -17.53 -12.29 -19.58
C GLU A 43 -19.00 -12.24 -20.01
N ILE A 44 -19.87 -11.66 -19.17
CA ILE A 44 -21.28 -11.44 -19.52
C ILE A 44 -21.38 -10.51 -20.73
N ALA A 45 -20.65 -9.40 -20.75
CA ALA A 45 -20.66 -8.44 -21.84
C ALA A 45 -20.11 -9.05 -23.15
N TRP A 46 -19.08 -9.89 -23.09
CA TRP A 46 -18.58 -10.64 -24.25
C TRP A 46 -19.65 -11.57 -24.83
N ARG A 47 -20.31 -12.39 -23.99
CA ARG A 47 -21.40 -13.28 -24.43
C ARG A 47 -22.55 -12.52 -25.07
N ARG A 48 -22.83 -11.31 -24.59
CA ARG A 48 -23.88 -10.41 -25.12
C ARG A 48 -23.42 -9.58 -26.32
N ARG A 49 -22.22 -9.82 -26.87
CA ARG A 49 -21.63 -9.09 -27.99
C ARG A 49 -21.50 -7.58 -27.74
N LYS A 50 -21.26 -7.17 -26.50
CA LYS A 50 -21.04 -5.77 -26.09
C LYS A 50 -19.56 -5.47 -25.88
N ALA A 51 -18.78 -5.50 -26.96
CA ALA A 51 -17.32 -5.43 -26.90
C ALA A 51 -16.76 -4.21 -26.11
N PRO A 52 -17.26 -2.97 -26.31
CA PRO A 52 -16.75 -1.83 -25.54
C PRO A 52 -16.99 -1.96 -24.03
N MET A 53 -18.15 -2.49 -23.63
CA MET A 53 -18.47 -2.70 -22.22
C MET A 53 -17.63 -3.82 -21.60
N ALA A 54 -17.37 -4.87 -22.37
CA ALA A 54 -16.51 -5.96 -21.92
C ALA A 54 -15.05 -5.50 -21.71
N ALA A 55 -14.54 -4.65 -22.61
CA ALA A 55 -13.23 -4.03 -22.45
C ALA A 55 -13.18 -3.09 -21.22
N TYR A 56 -14.24 -2.29 -21.00
CA TYR A 56 -14.36 -1.44 -19.82
C TYR A 56 -14.29 -2.25 -18.52
N TRP A 57 -15.09 -3.30 -18.40
CA TRP A 57 -15.06 -4.18 -17.22
C TRP A 57 -13.71 -4.87 -17.04
N ARG A 58 -13.06 -5.29 -18.13
CA ARG A 58 -11.71 -5.87 -18.06
C ARG A 58 -10.67 -4.86 -17.58
N ALA A 59 -10.80 -3.59 -17.96
CA ALA A 59 -9.94 -2.53 -17.44
C ALA A 59 -10.11 -2.37 -15.92
N VAL A 60 -11.36 -2.35 -15.41
CA VAL A 60 -11.65 -2.31 -13.97
C VAL A 60 -10.98 -3.48 -13.24
N SER A 61 -11.15 -4.71 -13.73
CA SER A 61 -10.49 -5.89 -13.16
C SER A 61 -8.97 -5.76 -13.12
N THR A 62 -8.37 -5.28 -14.21
CA THR A 62 -6.92 -5.09 -14.34
C THR A 62 -6.39 -4.07 -13.32
N TYR A 63 -7.03 -2.90 -13.21
CA TYR A 63 -6.64 -1.89 -12.22
C TYR A 63 -6.85 -2.36 -10.79
N ALA A 64 -7.96 -3.07 -10.50
CA ALA A 64 -8.22 -3.64 -9.18
C ALA A 64 -7.12 -4.64 -8.79
N ARG A 65 -6.68 -5.49 -9.73
CA ARG A 65 -5.53 -6.40 -9.53
C ARG A 65 -4.23 -5.65 -9.26
N HIS A 66 -3.93 -4.61 -10.03
CA HIS A 66 -2.72 -3.81 -9.82
C HIS A 66 -2.74 -3.12 -8.45
N LEU A 67 -3.86 -2.51 -8.06
CA LEU A 67 -4.00 -1.87 -6.75
C LEU A 67 -3.89 -2.89 -5.62
N ALA A 68 -4.57 -4.04 -5.72
CA ALA A 68 -4.51 -5.10 -4.71
C ALA A 68 -3.07 -5.55 -4.48
N HIS A 69 -2.32 -5.75 -5.56
CA HIS A 69 -0.91 -6.10 -5.43
C HIS A 69 -0.09 -4.99 -4.80
N ALA A 70 -0.32 -3.72 -5.16
CA ALA A 70 0.38 -2.57 -4.59
C ALA A 70 0.23 -2.50 -3.07
N VAL A 71 -0.99 -2.67 -2.55
CA VAL A 71 -1.25 -2.61 -1.09
C VAL A 71 -0.82 -3.87 -0.34
N SER A 72 -0.71 -5.01 -1.04
CA SER A 72 -0.20 -6.27 -0.46
C SER A 72 1.31 -6.30 -0.31
N THR A 73 2.05 -5.45 -1.04
CA THR A 73 3.51 -5.43 -1.00
C THR A 73 4.00 -5.00 0.38
N PRO A 74 4.77 -5.86 1.09
CA PRO A 74 5.35 -5.47 2.36
C PRO A 74 6.26 -4.26 2.17
N ARG A 75 6.13 -3.24 3.02
CA ARG A 75 7.14 -2.20 3.07
C ARG A 75 8.46 -2.87 3.46
N PRO A 76 9.57 -2.69 2.71
CA PRO A 76 10.87 -3.06 3.25
C PRO A 76 11.01 -2.36 4.60
N ALA A 77 11.22 -3.14 5.66
CA ALA A 77 11.41 -2.59 7.00
C ALA A 77 12.46 -1.47 6.89
N ARG A 78 12.11 -0.26 7.33
CA ARG A 78 13.09 0.84 7.40
C ARG A 78 14.21 0.37 8.32
N ARG A 79 15.30 -0.14 7.76
CA ARG A 79 16.57 -0.29 8.47
C ARG A 79 16.94 1.13 8.92
N GLY A 80 16.78 1.43 10.20
CA GLY A 80 17.22 2.72 10.78
C GLY A 80 16.23 3.45 11.69
N ALA A 81 14.94 3.10 11.74
CA ALA A 81 14.01 3.79 12.64
C ALA A 81 14.19 3.42 14.14
N GLY A 82 14.93 2.34 14.44
CA GLY A 82 15.23 1.93 15.82
C GLY A 82 16.46 2.62 16.44
N LEU A 83 17.31 3.29 15.65
CA LEU A 83 18.53 3.92 16.19
C LEU A 83 18.30 5.34 16.73
N GLU A 84 17.35 6.08 16.16
CA GLU A 84 17.05 7.46 16.62
C GLU A 84 16.27 7.49 17.94
N ALA A 85 15.37 6.53 18.17
CA ALA A 85 14.64 6.42 19.42
C ALA A 85 15.54 6.12 20.64
N MET A 86 16.74 5.56 20.40
CA MET A 86 17.71 5.24 21.46
C MET A 86 18.69 6.40 21.74
N ARG A 87 18.76 7.44 20.90
CA ARG A 87 19.62 8.62 21.07
C ARG A 87 18.93 9.82 21.74
N GLY A 88 17.61 9.80 21.90
CA GLY A 88 16.82 10.90 22.50
C GLY A 88 16.81 10.97 24.03
N GLY A 89 17.42 10.01 24.73
CA GLY A 89 17.58 10.03 26.19
C GLY A 89 18.70 10.96 26.64
N ALA A 90 18.52 12.28 26.47
CA ALA A 90 19.47 13.27 26.95
C ALA A 90 19.49 13.26 28.51
N MET A 91 20.61 12.83 29.10
CA MET A 91 20.94 13.07 30.49
C MET A 91 20.85 14.58 30.79
N VAL A 92 19.88 14.96 31.62
CA VAL A 92 19.82 16.29 32.22
C VAL A 92 21.01 16.41 33.16
N LYS A 93 21.89 17.36 32.86
CA LYS A 93 23.11 17.67 33.64
C LYS A 93 22.69 18.17 35.04
N ALA A 94 23.16 17.51 36.10
CA ALA A 94 22.95 17.97 37.47
C ALA A 94 23.73 19.29 37.71
N PRO A 95 23.15 20.28 38.43
CA PRO A 95 23.87 21.49 38.81
C PRO A 95 24.91 21.21 39.91
N PRO A 96 26.03 21.97 39.96
CA PRO A 96 27.10 21.70 40.91
C PRO A 96 26.68 22.02 42.35
N ALA A 97 27.23 21.25 43.29
CA ALA A 97 27.00 21.39 44.73
C ALA A 97 27.37 22.79 45.23
N ARG A 98 26.49 23.37 46.04
CA ARG A 98 26.78 24.57 46.82
C ARG A 98 27.78 24.21 47.90
N ASP A 99 28.94 24.85 47.84
CA ASP A 99 29.92 24.79 48.90
C ASP A 99 29.38 25.52 50.14
N THR A 100 29.38 24.83 51.26
CA THR A 100 29.03 25.38 52.57
C THR A 100 30.30 25.49 53.40
N ARG A 101 30.64 26.76 53.71
CA ARG A 101 31.66 27.25 54.65
C ARG A 101 33.10 27.33 54.14
#